data_AF-A0A7S2JJV7-F1
#
_entry.id   AF-A0A7S2JJV7-F1
#
_cell.length_a   1.000
_cell.length_b   1.000
_cell.length_c   1.000
_cell.angle_alpha   90.00
_cell.angle_beta   90.00
_cell.angle_gamma   90.00
#
_symmetry.space_group_name_H-M   'P 1'
#
loop_
_entity.id
_entity.type
_entity.pdbx_description
1 polymer ?
#
loop_
_entity_poly.entity_id
_entity_poly.type
_entity_poly.pdbx_seq_one_letter_code
_entity_poly.pdbx_strand_id
1 'polypeptide(L)'
;LSNGLARQRAAVVAALRGDLVRFAKHRFGAAVLQKALLQGAPHECRSLAQEVMAPASAVAALACHRFGVYVVRALLQMPVASEIALEHVHKYQHKLRKDHFGAELLCELGLAGPPDPNVGSGGQQGQSRL
;
A
#
# COMPACT_ATOMS: atom_id res chain seq x y z
N LEU A 1 -6.98 -36.99 -9.90
CA LEU A 1 -7.85 -35.86 -10.33
C LEU A 1 -7.22 -34.54 -9.84
N SER A 2 -5.96 -34.27 -10.20
CA SER A 2 -5.14 -33.32 -9.45
C SER A 2 -4.20 -32.55 -10.38
N ASN A 3 -4.67 -31.45 -10.99
CA ASN A 3 -3.77 -30.43 -11.56
C ASN A 3 -4.45 -29.07 -11.89
N GLY A 4 -5.75 -28.91 -11.62
CA GLY A 4 -6.47 -27.66 -11.91
C GLY A 4 -6.06 -26.49 -11.01
N LEU A 5 -5.81 -26.75 -9.73
CA LEU A 5 -5.63 -25.69 -8.73
C LEU A 5 -4.27 -24.96 -8.84
N ALA A 6 -3.20 -25.69 -9.18
CA ALA A 6 -1.86 -25.12 -9.31
C ALA A 6 -1.75 -24.22 -10.55
N ARG A 7 -2.38 -24.60 -11.67
CA ARG A 7 -2.40 -23.80 -12.89
C ARG A 7 -3.30 -22.58 -12.76
N GLN A 8 -4.42 -22.69 -12.05
CA GLN A 8 -5.26 -21.55 -11.68
C GLN A 8 -4.52 -20.58 -10.76
N ARG A 9 -3.82 -21.07 -9.72
CA ARG A 9 -2.97 -20.24 -8.85
C ARG A 9 -1.88 -19.53 -9.63
N ALA A 10 -1.16 -20.23 -10.51
CA ALA A 10 -0.12 -19.63 -11.35
C ALA A 10 -0.68 -18.62 -12.36
N ALA A 11 -1.85 -18.87 -12.94
CA ALA A 11 -2.51 -17.95 -13.86
C ALA A 11 -3.04 -16.70 -13.15
N VAL A 12 -3.55 -16.82 -11.92
CA VAL A 12 -3.94 -15.68 -11.08
C VAL A 12 -2.71 -14.87 -10.69
N VAL A 13 -1.62 -15.51 -10.26
CA VAL A 13 -0.34 -14.83 -9.94
C VAL A 13 0.23 -14.13 -11.19
N ALA A 14 0.18 -14.77 -12.35
CA ALA A 14 0.63 -14.18 -13.62
C ALA A 14 -0.28 -13.04 -14.12
N ALA A 15 -1.60 -13.12 -13.90
CA ALA A 15 -2.53 -12.03 -14.22
C ALA A 15 -2.44 -10.86 -13.21
N LEU A 16 -1.92 -11.12 -12.01
CA LEU A 16 -1.65 -10.09 -11.00
C LEU A 16 -0.31 -9.35 -11.26
N ARG A 17 0.63 -9.93 -12.02
CA ARG A 17 1.86 -9.24 -12.46
C ARG A 17 1.51 -8.02 -13.32
N GLY A 18 1.61 -6.84 -12.72
CA GLY A 18 1.23 -5.54 -13.33
C GLY A 18 -0.08 -4.96 -12.81
N ASP A 19 -1.06 -5.81 -12.46
CA ASP A 19 -2.35 -5.40 -11.89
C ASP A 19 -2.36 -5.38 -10.35
N LEU A 20 -1.32 -5.84 -9.65
CA LEU A 20 -1.23 -5.79 -8.18
C LEU A 20 -1.46 -4.38 -7.61
N VAL A 21 -0.94 -3.35 -8.28
CA VAL A 21 -1.17 -1.95 -7.88
C VAL A 21 -2.64 -1.56 -8.04
N ARG A 22 -3.32 -2.05 -9.08
CA ARG A 22 -4.75 -1.83 -9.29
C ARG A 22 -5.59 -2.61 -8.28
N PHE A 23 -5.18 -3.83 -7.95
CA PHE A 23 -5.78 -4.65 -6.92
C PHE A 23 -5.64 -4.02 -5.53
N ALA A 24 -4.47 -3.48 -5.21
CA ALA A 24 -4.19 -2.71 -3.99
C ALA A 24 -4.99 -1.39 -3.90
N LYS A 25 -5.52 -0.90 -5.03
CA LYS A 25 -6.46 0.23 -5.05
C LYS A 25 -7.92 -0.19 -4.94
N HIS A 26 -8.23 -1.48 -4.87
CA HIS A 26 -9.58 -1.98 -4.68
C HIS A 26 -9.88 -2.20 -3.19
N ARG A 27 -11.11 -1.92 -2.73
CA ARG A 27 -11.46 -2.05 -1.30
C ARG A 27 -11.16 -3.45 -0.73
N PHE A 28 -11.46 -4.48 -1.50
CA PHE A 28 -11.24 -5.86 -1.09
C PHE A 28 -9.81 -6.31 -1.37
N GLY A 29 -9.22 -5.84 -2.48
CA GLY A 29 -7.87 -6.24 -2.85
C GLY A 29 -6.82 -5.68 -1.90
N ALA A 30 -6.98 -4.43 -1.45
CA ALA A 30 -6.16 -3.84 -0.40
C ALA A 30 -6.23 -4.61 0.92
N ALA A 31 -7.44 -4.99 1.36
CA ALA A 31 -7.62 -5.76 2.59
C ALA A 31 -7.01 -7.16 2.49
N VAL A 32 -7.15 -7.82 1.33
CA VAL A 32 -6.53 -9.13 1.06
C VAL A 32 -5.01 -9.01 1.06
N LEU A 33 -4.45 -8.00 0.37
CA LEU A 33 -3.00 -7.75 0.33
C LEU A 33 -2.46 -7.43 1.72
N GLN A 34 -3.13 -6.56 2.47
CA GLN A 34 -2.72 -6.21 3.83
C GLN A 34 -2.63 -7.45 4.72
N LYS A 35 -3.66 -8.31 4.71
CA LYS A 35 -3.66 -9.57 5.45
C LYS A 35 -2.61 -10.55 4.94
N ALA A 36 -2.44 -10.64 3.62
CA ALA A 36 -1.44 -11.52 3.02
C ALA A 36 -0.01 -11.10 3.40
N LEU A 37 0.27 -9.80 3.46
CA LEU A 37 1.57 -9.26 3.86
C LEU A 37 1.86 -9.49 5.35
N LEU A 38 0.85 -9.33 6.22
CA LEU A 38 1.01 -9.43 7.68
C LEU A 38 0.87 -10.85 8.25
N GLN A 39 0.07 -11.72 7.60
CA GLN A 39 -0.28 -13.05 8.12
C GLN A 39 0.03 -14.20 7.16
N GLY A 40 0.51 -13.91 5.95
CA GLY A 40 0.91 -14.94 5.01
C GLY A 40 2.20 -15.68 5.43
N ALA A 41 2.55 -16.70 4.67
CA ALA A 41 3.81 -17.41 4.86
C ALA A 41 4.99 -16.48 4.51
N PRO A 42 6.12 -16.52 5.25
CA PRO A 42 7.20 -15.55 5.10
C PRO A 42 7.81 -15.50 3.69
N HIS A 43 7.84 -16.63 2.98
CA HIS A 43 8.31 -16.70 1.58
C HIS A 43 7.33 -16.01 0.62
N GLU A 44 6.02 -16.25 0.78
CA GLU A 44 4.98 -15.64 -0.04
C GLU A 44 4.90 -14.13 0.23
N CYS A 45 4.94 -13.71 1.51
CA CYS A 45 4.89 -12.29 1.86
C CYS A 45 6.06 -11.53 1.27
N ARG A 46 7.28 -12.10 1.30
CA ARG A 46 8.46 -11.50 0.66
C ARG A 46 8.24 -11.34 -0.85
N SER A 47 7.84 -12.41 -1.54
CA SER A 47 7.58 -12.36 -2.99
C SER A 47 6.50 -11.34 -3.33
N LEU A 48 5.40 -11.33 -2.58
CA LEU A 48 4.28 -10.41 -2.77
C LEU A 48 4.69 -8.94 -2.53
N ALA A 49 5.45 -8.69 -1.46
CA ALA A 49 5.97 -7.35 -1.17
C ALA A 49 6.90 -6.87 -2.30
N GLN A 50 7.80 -7.73 -2.78
CA GLN A 50 8.67 -7.41 -3.90
C GLN A 50 7.88 -7.12 -5.18
N GLU A 51 6.81 -7.88 -5.48
CA GLU A 51 6.00 -7.61 -6.67
C GLU A 51 5.17 -6.33 -6.55
N VAL A 52 4.61 -6.03 -5.37
CA VAL A 52 3.88 -4.77 -5.14
C VAL A 52 4.81 -3.56 -5.27
N MET A 53 6.06 -3.69 -4.80
CA MET A 53 7.07 -2.63 -4.87
C MET A 53 7.89 -2.63 -6.17
N ALA A 54 7.76 -3.64 -7.03
CA ALA A 54 8.52 -3.75 -8.27
C ALA A 54 8.41 -2.49 -9.16
N PRO A 55 7.24 -1.85 -9.29
CA PRO A 55 7.16 -0.54 -9.92
C PRO A 55 7.61 0.53 -8.92
N ALA A 56 8.66 1.27 -9.24
CA ALA A 56 9.18 2.33 -8.34
C ALA A 56 8.10 3.34 -7.91
N SER A 57 7.12 3.62 -8.78
CA SER A 57 6.01 4.53 -8.47
C SER A 57 4.83 3.88 -7.73
N ALA A 58 4.84 2.56 -7.51
CA ALA A 58 3.71 1.85 -6.90
C ALA A 58 3.48 2.29 -5.46
N VAL A 59 4.53 2.31 -4.63
CA VAL A 59 4.45 2.72 -3.23
C VAL A 59 3.86 4.13 -3.11
N ALA A 60 4.36 5.08 -3.90
CA ALA A 60 3.84 6.44 -3.92
C ALA A 60 2.38 6.51 -4.41
N ALA A 61 2.03 5.76 -5.47
CA ALA A 61 0.68 5.73 -6.01
C ALA A 61 -0.34 5.05 -5.06
N LEU A 62 0.12 4.15 -4.20
CA LEU A 62 -0.69 3.50 -3.16
C LEU A 62 -0.80 4.38 -1.92
N ALA A 63 0.30 5.01 -1.49
CA ALA A 63 0.32 5.96 -0.38
C ALA A 63 -0.66 7.12 -0.62
N CYS A 64 -0.75 7.62 -1.85
CA CYS A 64 -1.71 8.66 -2.25
C CYS A 64 -3.13 8.11 -2.55
N HIS A 65 -3.53 6.99 -1.95
CA HIS A 65 -4.82 6.36 -2.23
C HIS A 65 -5.48 5.83 -0.96
N ARG A 66 -6.77 6.15 -0.79
CA ARG A 66 -7.56 5.80 0.40
C ARG A 66 -7.52 4.33 0.82
N PHE A 67 -7.34 3.41 -0.12
CA PHE A 67 -7.18 1.97 0.17
C PHE A 67 -5.73 1.50 0.10
N GLY A 68 -4.92 2.14 -0.76
CA GLY A 68 -3.54 1.72 -0.99
C GLY A 68 -2.64 2.06 0.19
N VAL A 69 -2.96 3.13 0.93
CA VAL A 69 -2.19 3.58 2.09
C VAL A 69 -2.10 2.48 3.17
N TYR A 70 -3.15 1.68 3.33
CA TYR A 70 -3.15 0.53 4.26
C TYR A 70 -2.19 -0.57 3.83
N VAL A 71 -2.03 -0.78 2.52
CA VAL A 71 -1.04 -1.73 1.97
C VAL A 71 0.37 -1.20 2.20
N VAL A 72 0.62 0.10 1.98
CA VAL A 72 1.93 0.71 2.25
C VAL A 72 2.28 0.63 3.74
N ARG A 73 1.33 0.92 4.64
CA ARG A 73 1.51 0.75 6.09
C ARG A 73 1.83 -0.71 6.45
N ALA A 74 1.24 -1.69 5.79
CA ALA A 74 1.59 -3.10 6.00
C ALA A 74 3.01 -3.43 5.49
N LEU A 75 3.42 -2.89 4.35
CA LEU A 75 4.79 -3.04 3.85
C LEU A 75 5.83 -2.44 4.81
N LEU A 76 5.52 -1.28 5.40
CA LEU A 76 6.37 -0.60 6.39
C LEU A 76 6.47 -1.36 7.72
N GLN A 77 5.46 -2.15 8.07
CA GLN A 77 5.49 -3.03 9.25
C GLN A 77 6.30 -4.31 9.02
N MET A 78 6.58 -4.67 7.77
CA MET A 78 7.34 -5.87 7.45
C MET A 78 8.84 -5.58 7.45
N PRO A 79 9.67 -6.26 8.26
CA PRO A 79 11.11 -5.97 8.34
C PRO A 79 11.87 -6.20 7.03
N VAL A 80 11.33 -7.06 6.15
CA VAL A 80 11.93 -7.39 4.85
C VAL A 80 11.59 -6.39 3.74
N ALA A 81 10.56 -5.58 3.93
CA ALA A 81 10.03 -4.66 2.92
C ALA A 81 10.08 -3.19 3.38
N SER A 82 10.16 -2.95 4.69
CA SER A 82 10.13 -1.62 5.29
C SER A 82 11.23 -0.70 4.78
N GLU A 83 12.46 -1.21 4.66
CA GLU A 83 13.61 -0.43 4.17
C GLU A 83 13.39 0.06 2.73
N ILE A 84 12.97 -0.85 1.84
CA ILE A 84 12.70 -0.54 0.43
C ILE A 84 11.47 0.38 0.30
N ALA A 85 10.42 0.11 1.07
CA ALA A 85 9.22 0.93 1.09
C ALA A 85 9.52 2.37 1.57
N LEU A 86 10.32 2.51 2.63
CA LEU A 86 10.79 3.81 3.12
C LEU A 86 11.63 4.53 2.06
N GLU A 87 12.57 3.87 1.40
CA GLU A 87 13.35 4.47 0.32
C GLU A 87 12.44 5.05 -0.78
N HIS A 88 11.39 4.29 -1.16
CA HIS A 88 10.43 4.76 -2.16
C HIS A 88 9.60 5.94 -1.63
N VAL A 89 9.14 5.89 -0.38
CA VAL A 89 8.46 7.02 0.27
C VAL A 89 9.37 8.26 0.26
N HIS A 90 10.65 8.10 0.60
CA HIS A 90 11.68 9.14 0.56
C HIS A 90 11.84 9.75 -0.84
N LYS A 91 11.95 8.90 -1.86
CA LYS A 91 12.11 9.32 -3.26
C LYS A 91 10.93 10.13 -3.77
N TYR A 92 9.71 9.85 -3.28
CA TYR A 92 8.48 10.51 -3.74
C TYR A 92 7.87 11.49 -2.72
N GLN A 93 8.58 11.87 -1.65
CA GLN A 93 8.08 12.74 -0.57
C GLN A 93 7.36 13.99 -1.08
N HIS A 94 7.91 14.66 -2.09
CA HIS A 94 7.31 15.87 -2.66
C HIS A 94 5.90 15.62 -3.22
N LYS A 95 5.67 14.45 -3.81
CA LYS A 95 4.36 14.04 -4.33
C LYS A 95 3.42 13.63 -3.21
N LEU A 96 3.92 12.85 -2.24
CA LEU A 96 3.12 12.41 -1.10
C LEU A 96 2.63 13.59 -0.27
N ARG A 97 3.48 14.61 -0.04
CA ARG A 97 3.12 15.81 0.73
C ARG A 97 1.99 16.64 0.12
N LYS A 98 1.77 16.55 -1.20
CA LYS A 98 0.66 17.24 -1.88
C LYS A 98 -0.67 16.48 -1.80
N ASP A 99 -0.62 15.20 -1.44
CA ASP A 99 -1.79 14.35 -1.32
C ASP A 99 -2.22 14.23 0.15
N HIS A 100 -3.52 14.19 0.42
CA HIS A 100 -4.04 14.10 1.78
C HIS A 100 -3.56 12.82 2.50
N PHE A 101 -3.66 11.65 1.85
CA PHE A 101 -3.24 10.38 2.45
C PHE A 101 -1.71 10.25 2.49
N GLY A 102 -1.03 10.77 1.46
CA GLY A 102 0.43 10.79 1.42
C GLY A 102 1.04 11.67 2.52
N ALA A 103 0.47 12.85 2.76
CA ALA A 103 0.93 13.77 3.80
C ALA A 103 0.70 13.20 5.20
N GLU A 104 -0.45 12.57 5.44
CA GLU A 104 -0.73 11.87 6.69
C GLU A 104 0.27 10.73 6.93
N LEU A 105 0.55 9.90 5.91
CA LEU A 105 1.55 8.83 6.00
C LEU A 105 2.96 9.38 6.30
N LEU A 106 3.36 10.49 5.67
CA LEU A 106 4.65 11.13 5.95
C LEU A 106 4.72 11.66 7.40
N CYS A 107 3.61 12.18 7.91
CA CYS A 107 3.50 12.64 9.29
C CYS A 107 3.65 11.47 10.28
N GLU A 108 2.98 10.35 10.01
CA GLU A 108 3.10 9.12 10.81
C GLU A 108 4.53 8.57 10.84
N LEU A 109 5.27 8.71 9.74
CA LEU A 109 6.65 8.28 9.63
C LEU A 109 7.67 9.28 10.23
N GLY A 110 7.22 10.44 10.73
CA GLY A 110 8.11 11.51 11.20
C GLY A 110 8.93 12.17 10.09
N LEU A 111 8.53 11.99 8.83
CA LEU A 111 9.18 12.55 7.63
C LEU A 111 8.52 13.84 7.17
N ALA A 112 7.31 14.13 7.63
CA ALA A 112 6.75 15.46 7.48
C ALA A 112 7.54 16.41 8.40
N GLY A 113 8.19 17.42 7.80
CA GLY A 113 8.62 18.61 8.55
C GLY A 113 7.44 19.24 9.30
N PRO A 114 7.68 20.20 10.20
CA PRO A 114 6.66 20.71 11.11
C PRO A 114 5.38 21.05 10.34
N PRO A 115 4.20 20.57 10.82
CA PRO A 115 2.94 20.80 10.14
C PRO A 115 2.76 22.32 10.02
N ASP A 116 2.62 22.79 8.79
CA ASP A 116 2.27 24.19 8.57
C ASP A 116 0.93 24.45 9.28
N PRO A 117 0.86 25.41 10.21
CA PRO A 117 -0.34 25.63 11.03
C PRO A 117 -1.56 26.09 10.21
N ASN A 118 -1.43 26.26 8.89
CA ASN A 118 -2.50 26.66 7.98
C ASN A 118 -3.20 25.50 7.26
N VAL A 119 -2.90 24.22 7.55
CA VAL A 119 -3.67 23.10 6.97
C VAL A 119 -4.97 22.86 7.76
N GLY A 120 -5.98 23.68 7.47
CA GLY A 120 -7.33 23.49 8.00
C GLY A 120 -7.87 22.12 7.63
N SER A 121 -8.18 21.30 8.63
CA SER A 121 -8.91 20.04 8.48
C SER A 121 -10.35 20.31 8.02
N GLY A 122 -10.53 20.56 6.72
CA GLY A 122 -11.83 20.51 6.06
C GLY A 122 -12.09 19.10 5.55
N GLY A 123 -12.95 18.35 6.25
CA GLY A 123 -13.18 16.93 5.92
C GLY A 123 -14.36 16.30 6.64
N GLN A 124 -15.54 16.84 6.39
CA GLN A 124 -16.87 16.39 6.79
C GLN A 124 -17.11 14.87 6.69
N GLN A 125 -17.56 14.24 7.78
CA GLN A 125 -18.49 13.11 7.70
C GLN A 125 -19.56 13.25 8.79
N GLY A 126 -20.69 13.84 8.38
CA GLY A 126 -21.94 13.68 9.11
C GLY A 126 -22.39 12.23 8.98
N GLN A 127 -22.48 11.53 10.11
CA GLN A 127 -23.25 10.30 10.22
C GLN A 127 -24.64 10.69 10.71
N SER A 128 -25.56 10.81 9.76
CA SER A 128 -26.99 10.87 10.03
C SER A 128 -27.46 9.53 10.58
N ARG A 129 -28.20 9.62 11.68
CA ARG A 129 -29.09 8.61 12.24
C ARG A 129 -29.83 7.82 11.17
N LEU A 130 -29.94 6.50 11.38
CA LEU A 130 -31.21 5.77 11.46
C LEU A 130 -31.04 4.62 12.44
#